data_AF-A0A3D4UES8-F1
#
_entry.id   AF-A0A3D4UES8-F1
#
_cell.length_a   1.000
_cell.length_b   1.000
_cell.length_c   1.000
_cell.angle_alpha   90.00
_cell.angle_beta   90.00
_cell.angle_gamma   90.00
#
_symmetry.space_group_name_H-M   'P 1'
#
loop_
_entity.id
_entity.type
_entity.pdbx_description
1 polymer ?
#
loop_
_entity_poly.entity_id
_entity_poly.type
_entity_poly.pdbx_seq_one_letter_code
_entity_poly.pdbx_strand_id
1 'polypeptide(L)'
;MSLQKVHQMLSREVMAGKLKAVAASLAVFSVFSIALLLAARLWLYPDFMFALDGGVQGLRLVLLVDLVLGPLLAFIIFNPGKSRREQGMDIALVAVIQFSAMAWGSYQVWNERPVAVVYGGDRFVSVMPEIIRAQNVQPADLQHYSDRKPPFVFRREPVGRSEQERFSVMVFKYFIHSEAQVWLFEKFLPNREAVFARTAVISGYIDTTMKESWLAWVNGREQPRLADYRFAFYQGRYASAVLIFSPAGAYLGYLRLPGKIPAFDEASGQAASVDKPH
;
A
#
# COMPACT_ATOMS: atom_id res chain seq x y z
N MET A 1 32.98 46.09 -25.85
CA MET A 1 32.55 44.91 -25.06
C MET A 1 32.98 43.66 -25.83
N SER A 2 33.78 42.75 -25.27
CA SER A 2 34.33 41.62 -26.05
C SER A 2 33.24 40.59 -26.38
N LEU A 3 33.32 39.95 -27.56
CA LEU A 3 32.41 38.88 -28.02
C LEU A 3 32.25 37.75 -26.97
N GLN A 4 33.31 37.48 -26.21
CA GLN A 4 33.32 36.49 -25.13
C GLN A 4 32.37 36.87 -23.97
N LYS A 5 32.31 38.16 -23.58
CA LYS A 5 31.38 38.65 -22.55
C LYS A 5 29.93 38.57 -23.02
N VAL A 6 29.67 38.84 -24.29
CA VAL A 6 28.32 38.77 -24.89
C VAL A 6 27.83 37.31 -24.91
N HIS A 7 28.67 36.37 -25.34
CA HIS A 7 28.34 34.93 -25.32
C HIS A 7 28.12 34.40 -23.89
N GLN A 8 28.91 34.87 -22.92
CA GLN A 8 28.80 34.49 -21.52
C GLN A 8 27.56 35.11 -20.83
N MET A 9 27.13 36.30 -21.24
CA MET A 9 25.86 36.89 -20.78
C MET A 9 24.65 36.17 -21.37
N LEU A 10 24.64 35.93 -22.68
CA LEU A 10 23.58 35.18 -23.37
C LEU A 10 23.39 33.79 -22.75
N SER A 11 24.47 33.06 -22.46
CA SER A 11 24.38 31.73 -21.83
C SER A 11 23.84 31.75 -20.40
N ARG A 12 24.12 32.82 -19.64
CA ARG A 12 23.57 33.01 -18.28
C ARG A 12 22.09 33.32 -18.29
N GLU A 13 21.63 34.19 -19.18
CA GLU A 13 20.19 34.49 -19.32
C GLU A 13 19.40 33.26 -19.78
N VAL A 14 19.99 32.48 -20.71
CA VAL A 14 19.43 31.20 -21.14
C VAL A 14 19.27 30.23 -19.98
N MET A 15 20.32 30.07 -19.17
CA MET A 15 20.32 29.16 -18.04
C MET A 15 19.35 29.60 -16.94
N ALA A 16 19.24 30.91 -16.68
CA ALA A 16 18.28 31.47 -15.74
C ALA A 16 16.83 31.22 -16.19
N GLY A 17 16.55 31.32 -17.49
CA GLY A 17 15.25 30.97 -18.06
C GLY A 17 14.89 29.49 -17.87
N LYS A 18 15.84 28.59 -18.18
CA LYS A 18 15.68 27.14 -17.96
C LYS A 18 15.40 26.82 -16.49
N LEU A 19 16.16 27.43 -15.57
CA LEU A 19 16.02 27.18 -14.14
C LEU A 19 14.66 27.66 -13.61
N LYS A 20 14.15 28.80 -14.09
CA LYS A 20 12.80 29.28 -13.75
C LYS A 20 11.71 28.33 -14.24
N ALA A 21 11.81 27.84 -15.48
CA ALA A 21 10.86 26.88 -16.03
C ALA A 21 10.86 25.56 -15.22
N VAL A 22 12.05 25.04 -14.93
CA VAL A 22 12.24 23.86 -14.07
C VAL A 22 11.65 24.08 -12.68
N ALA A 23 11.93 25.22 -12.03
CA ALA A 23 11.43 25.52 -10.70
C ALA A 23 9.90 25.64 -10.68
N ALA A 24 9.30 26.27 -11.70
CA ALA A 24 7.85 26.39 -11.82
C ALA A 24 7.19 25.00 -11.98
N SER A 25 7.71 24.16 -12.88
CA SER A 25 7.25 22.78 -13.04
C SER A 25 7.39 22.01 -11.72
N LEU A 26 8.56 22.04 -11.10
CA LEU A 26 8.83 21.32 -9.85
C LEU A 26 7.86 21.74 -8.73
N ALA A 27 7.58 23.04 -8.59
CA ALA A 27 6.65 23.55 -7.58
C ALA A 27 5.24 23.00 -7.77
N VAL A 28 4.70 23.07 -8.99
CA VAL A 28 3.36 22.58 -9.33
C VAL A 28 3.24 21.08 -9.05
N PHE A 29 4.20 20.29 -9.51
CA PHE A 29 4.16 18.83 -9.35
C PHE A 29 4.46 18.38 -7.93
N SER A 30 5.26 19.13 -7.17
CA SER A 30 5.46 18.87 -5.75
C SER A 30 4.17 19.05 -4.97
N VAL A 31 3.40 20.11 -5.24
CA VAL A 31 2.09 20.33 -4.59
C VAL A 31 1.15 19.17 -4.88
N PHE A 32 1.08 18.72 -6.13
CA PHE A 32 0.26 17.56 -6.48
C PHE A 32 0.74 16.27 -5.80
N SER A 33 2.05 16.00 -5.85
CA SER A 33 2.64 14.82 -5.21
C SER A 33 2.39 14.78 -3.70
N ILE A 34 2.44 15.93 -3.03
CA ILE A 34 2.08 16.06 -1.61
C ILE A 34 0.58 15.78 -1.40
N ALA A 35 -0.29 16.34 -2.24
CA ALA A 35 -1.72 16.08 -2.16
C ALA A 35 -2.03 14.58 -2.36
N LEU A 36 -1.38 13.93 -3.33
CA LEU A 36 -1.51 12.50 -3.56
C LEU A 36 -0.97 11.68 -2.40
N LEU A 37 0.18 12.05 -1.81
CA LEU A 37 0.72 11.43 -0.60
C LEU A 37 -0.29 11.50 0.55
N LEU A 38 -0.87 12.68 0.81
CA LEU A 38 -1.85 12.86 1.86
C LEU A 38 -3.12 12.05 1.60
N ALA A 39 -3.66 12.09 0.38
CA ALA A 39 -4.80 11.27 -0.02
C ALA A 39 -4.51 9.77 0.13
N ALA A 40 -3.34 9.32 -0.30
CA ALA A 40 -2.92 7.93 -0.19
C ALA A 40 -2.79 7.50 1.26
N ARG A 41 -2.13 8.30 2.11
CA ARG A 41 -1.86 7.96 3.51
C ARG A 41 -3.08 8.08 4.42
N LEU A 42 -3.96 9.05 4.17
CA LEU A 42 -5.09 9.32 5.03
C LEU A 42 -6.32 8.52 4.60
N TRP A 43 -6.54 8.32 3.30
CA TRP A 43 -7.80 7.79 2.79
C TRP A 43 -7.66 6.46 2.03
N LEU A 44 -6.68 6.31 1.15
CA LEU A 44 -6.58 5.11 0.29
C LEU A 44 -5.96 3.91 1.01
N TYR A 45 -4.91 4.14 1.80
CA TYR A 45 -4.17 3.12 2.54
C TYR A 45 -4.13 3.50 4.02
N PRO A 46 -5.25 3.37 4.74
CA PRO A 46 -5.28 3.70 6.16
C PRO A 46 -4.32 2.79 6.94
N ASP A 47 -3.64 3.37 7.92
CA ASP A 47 -2.85 2.65 8.93
C ASP A 47 -1.67 1.83 8.32
N PHE A 48 -1.47 0.60 8.77
CA PHE A 48 -0.44 -0.34 8.33
C PHE A 48 -0.39 -0.53 6.82
N MET A 49 -1.53 -0.40 6.13
CA MET A 49 -1.65 -0.71 4.71
C MET A 49 -0.76 0.18 3.84
N PHE A 50 -0.52 1.43 4.26
CA PHE A 50 0.36 2.33 3.50
C PHE A 50 1.78 1.77 3.41
N ALA A 51 2.27 1.18 4.49
CA ALA A 51 3.60 0.59 4.56
C ALA A 51 3.66 -0.85 4.03
N LEU A 52 2.58 -1.63 4.18
CA LEU A 52 2.59 -3.07 3.90
C LEU A 52 2.02 -3.45 2.52
N ASP A 53 1.13 -2.65 1.93
CA ASP A 53 0.33 -3.02 0.73
C ASP A 53 0.58 -2.18 -0.52
N GLY A 54 1.58 -1.30 -0.51
CA GLY A 54 2.00 -0.62 -1.74
C GLY A 54 1.77 0.88 -1.77
N GLY A 55 1.22 1.48 -0.72
CA GLY A 55 1.03 2.93 -0.67
C GLY A 55 2.36 3.67 -0.90
N VAL A 56 3.45 3.21 -0.27
CA VAL A 56 4.79 3.75 -0.47
C VAL A 56 5.32 3.49 -1.89
N GLN A 57 5.15 2.28 -2.42
CA GLN A 57 5.70 1.88 -3.72
C GLN A 57 5.00 2.61 -4.87
N GLY A 58 3.67 2.69 -4.83
CA GLY A 58 2.89 3.47 -5.80
C GLY A 58 3.28 4.94 -5.77
N LEU A 59 3.40 5.53 -4.58
CA LEU A 59 3.81 6.93 -4.45
C LEU A 59 5.24 7.19 -4.93
N ARG A 60 6.18 6.27 -4.66
CA ARG A 60 7.57 6.38 -5.15
C ARG A 60 7.64 6.45 -6.67
N LEU A 61 6.80 5.67 -7.37
CA LEU A 61 6.73 5.71 -8.83
C LEU A 61 6.25 7.08 -9.32
N VAL A 62 5.18 7.62 -8.72
CA VAL A 62 4.66 8.95 -9.09
C VAL A 62 5.70 10.04 -8.81
N LEU A 63 6.32 10.03 -7.63
CA LEU A 63 7.36 10.99 -7.26
C LEU A 63 8.57 10.94 -8.20
N LEU A 64 8.99 9.74 -8.62
CA LEU A 64 10.13 9.59 -9.54
C LEU A 64 9.82 10.21 -10.91
N VAL A 65 8.61 9.97 -11.41
CA VAL A 65 8.17 10.54 -12.69
C VAL A 65 8.06 12.06 -12.60
N ASP A 66 7.39 12.56 -11.56
CA ASP A 66 7.07 13.98 -11.41
C ASP A 66 8.28 14.84 -11.06
N LEU A 67 9.20 14.34 -10.22
CA LEU A 67 10.34 15.12 -9.73
C LEU A 67 11.62 14.94 -10.56
N VAL A 68 11.69 13.92 -11.41
CA VAL A 68 12.88 13.67 -12.26
C VAL A 68 12.55 13.87 -13.73
N LEU A 69 11.64 13.06 -14.28
CA LEU A 69 11.35 13.10 -15.73
C LEU A 69 10.72 14.44 -16.12
N GLY A 70 9.82 14.97 -15.28
CA GLY A 70 9.17 16.25 -15.54
C GLY A 70 10.15 17.42 -15.71
N PRO A 71 10.94 17.76 -14.68
CA PRO A 71 11.99 18.78 -14.74
C PRO A 71 13.00 18.57 -15.85
N LEU A 72 13.39 17.31 -16.12
CA LEU A 72 14.34 16.98 -17.17
C LEU A 72 13.78 17.30 -18.57
N LEU A 73 12.52 16.96 -18.83
CA LEU A 73 11.84 17.33 -20.09
C LEU A 73 11.72 18.85 -20.24
N ALA A 74 11.33 19.56 -19.18
CA ALA A 74 11.25 21.01 -19.18
C ALA A 74 12.63 21.65 -19.48
N PHE A 75 13.71 21.11 -18.90
CA PHE A 75 15.07 21.61 -19.11
C PHE A 75 15.59 21.39 -20.55
N ILE A 76 15.32 20.20 -21.12
CA ILE A 76 15.75 19.84 -22.48
C ILE A 76 15.02 20.69 -23.51
N ILE A 77 13.70 20.84 -23.37
CA ILE A 77 12.86 21.44 -24.38
C ILE A 77 12.94 22.99 -24.33
N PHE A 78 13.13 23.57 -23.15
CA PHE A 78 13.21 25.04 -23.03
C PHE A 78 14.40 25.60 -23.82
N ASN A 79 14.08 26.38 -24.85
CA ASN A 79 15.04 27.14 -25.64
C ASN A 79 14.63 28.63 -25.67
N PRO A 80 15.40 29.52 -25.03
CA PRO A 80 15.10 30.96 -24.99
C PRO A 80 15.23 31.65 -26.35
N GLY A 81 15.89 31.02 -27.34
CA GLY A 81 15.99 31.54 -28.71
C GLY A 81 14.76 31.28 -29.58
N LYS A 82 13.80 30.48 -29.11
CA LYS A 82 12.53 30.23 -29.80
C LYS A 82 11.56 31.40 -29.64
N SER A 83 10.64 31.58 -30.59
CA SER A 83 9.56 32.56 -30.45
C SER A 83 8.68 32.22 -29.23
N ARG A 84 8.02 33.23 -28.64
CA ARG A 84 7.11 33.02 -27.49
C ARG A 84 6.01 31.97 -27.79
N ARG A 85 5.59 31.87 -29.05
CA ARG A 85 4.58 30.88 -29.50
C ARG A 85 5.14 29.46 -29.48
N GLU A 86 6.34 29.25 -30.00
CA GLU A 86 7.01 27.95 -30.00
C GLU A 86 7.35 27.51 -28.56
N GLN A 87 7.84 28.42 -27.72
CA GLN A 87 8.08 28.15 -26.30
C GLN A 87 6.80 27.78 -25.56
N GLY A 88 5.69 28.47 -25.85
CA GLY A 88 4.39 28.14 -25.28
C GLY A 88 3.91 26.75 -25.68
N MET A 89 4.10 26.35 -26.93
CA MET A 89 3.74 25.02 -27.44
C MET A 89 4.59 23.91 -26.83
N ASP A 90 5.89 24.14 -26.73
CA ASP A 90 6.86 23.27 -26.05
C ASP A 90 6.47 23.03 -24.58
N ILE A 91 6.18 24.10 -23.84
CA ILE A 91 5.74 24.02 -22.43
C ILE A 91 4.40 23.30 -22.33
N ALA A 92 3.46 23.59 -23.23
CA ALA A 92 2.15 22.92 -23.25
C ALA A 92 2.30 21.41 -23.49
N LEU A 93 3.18 20.99 -24.41
CA LEU A 93 3.46 19.58 -24.67
C LEU A 93 4.05 18.88 -23.44
N VAL A 94 5.04 19.50 -22.80
CA VAL A 94 5.64 18.98 -21.55
C VAL A 94 4.59 18.85 -20.45
N ALA A 95 3.76 19.88 -20.26
CA ALA A 95 2.69 19.85 -19.29
C ALA A 95 1.69 18.71 -19.57
N VAL A 96 1.26 18.53 -20.82
CA VAL A 96 0.33 17.44 -21.20
C VAL A 96 0.93 16.07 -20.87
N ILE A 97 2.20 15.84 -21.19
CA ILE A 97 2.88 14.57 -20.89
C ILE A 97 2.94 14.34 -19.38
N GLN A 98 3.34 15.36 -18.61
CA GLN A 98 3.42 15.28 -17.16
C GLN A 98 2.05 15.02 -16.52
N PHE A 99 1.02 15.79 -16.89
CA PHE A 99 -0.34 15.57 -16.40
C PHE A 99 -0.88 14.19 -16.74
N SER A 100 -0.59 13.67 -17.94
CA SER A 100 -0.97 12.32 -18.34
C SER A 100 -0.30 11.27 -17.46
N ALA A 101 0.99 11.44 -17.17
CA ALA A 101 1.75 10.54 -16.32
C ALA A 101 1.26 10.57 -14.86
N MET A 102 0.94 11.75 -14.32
CA MET A 102 0.36 11.92 -12.99
C MET A 102 -1.03 11.29 -12.87
N ALA A 103 -1.87 11.49 -13.89
CA ALA A 103 -3.21 10.89 -13.94
C ALA A 103 -3.10 9.36 -13.94
N TRP A 104 -2.20 8.81 -14.75
CA TRP A 104 -1.92 7.38 -14.77
C TRP A 104 -1.38 6.87 -13.44
N GLY A 105 -0.39 7.55 -12.85
CA GLY A 105 0.17 7.21 -11.55
C GLY A 105 -0.89 7.21 -10.44
N SER A 106 -1.75 8.23 -10.42
CA SER A 106 -2.87 8.32 -9.48
C SER A 106 -3.91 7.22 -9.69
N TYR A 107 -4.19 6.86 -10.94
CA TYR A 107 -5.07 5.75 -11.29
C TYR A 107 -4.53 4.41 -10.79
N GLN A 108 -3.22 4.17 -10.93
CA GLN A 108 -2.57 2.97 -10.40
C GLN A 108 -2.65 2.91 -8.87
N VAL A 109 -2.31 3.99 -8.17
CA VAL A 109 -2.44 4.09 -6.70
C VAL A 109 -3.88 3.84 -6.25
N TRP A 110 -4.86 4.36 -7.00
CA TRP A 110 -6.27 4.11 -6.71
C TRP A 110 -6.65 2.64 -6.86
N ASN A 111 -6.26 1.97 -7.95
CA ASN A 111 -6.65 0.58 -8.21
C ASN A 111 -5.93 -0.43 -7.33
N GLU A 112 -4.73 -0.11 -6.86
CA GLU A 112 -3.96 -1.00 -6.01
C GLU A 112 -4.31 -0.89 -4.53
N ARG A 113 -5.19 0.05 -4.15
CA ARG A 113 -5.61 0.24 -2.77
C ARG A 113 -6.35 -1.01 -2.25
N PRO A 114 -6.11 -1.43 -1.00
CA PRO A 114 -6.92 -2.47 -0.39
C PRO A 114 -8.38 -2.03 -0.19
N VAL A 115 -9.32 -2.91 -0.53
CA VAL A 115 -10.76 -2.71 -0.34
C VAL A 115 -11.37 -3.64 0.70
N ALA A 116 -10.65 -4.67 1.12
CA ALA A 116 -10.97 -5.50 2.27
C ALA A 116 -9.69 -6.11 2.86
N VAL A 117 -9.76 -6.46 4.14
CA VAL A 117 -8.75 -7.23 4.87
C VAL A 117 -9.40 -8.53 5.30
N VAL A 118 -9.06 -9.63 4.63
CA VAL A 118 -9.76 -10.90 4.77
C VAL A 118 -8.91 -11.89 5.53
N TYR A 119 -9.46 -12.45 6.60
CA TYR A 119 -8.89 -13.58 7.31
C TYR A 119 -9.30 -14.88 6.63
N GLY A 120 -8.34 -15.71 6.27
CA GLY A 120 -8.56 -17.05 5.72
C GLY A 120 -7.36 -17.94 6.00
N GLY A 121 -7.62 -19.22 6.27
CA GLY A 121 -6.59 -20.15 6.74
C GLY A 121 -6.04 -19.73 8.10
N ASP A 122 -4.91 -19.02 8.09
CA ASP A 122 -4.11 -18.69 9.27
C ASP A 122 -3.69 -17.21 9.35
N ARG A 123 -4.12 -16.37 8.40
CA ARG A 123 -3.66 -14.98 8.29
C ARG A 123 -4.71 -14.08 7.66
N PHE A 124 -4.54 -12.78 7.89
CA PHE A 124 -5.19 -11.74 7.11
C PHE A 124 -4.40 -11.43 5.83
N VAL A 125 -5.11 -11.12 4.75
CA VAL A 125 -4.54 -10.61 3.49
C VAL A 125 -5.34 -9.40 3.00
N SER A 126 -4.68 -8.50 2.27
CA SER A 126 -5.38 -7.44 1.53
C SER A 126 -6.05 -8.00 0.28
N VAL A 127 -7.27 -7.55 0.00
CA VAL A 127 -7.95 -7.79 -1.29
C VAL A 127 -8.10 -6.47 -2.05
N MET A 128 -7.82 -6.50 -3.35
CA MET A 128 -7.86 -5.34 -4.26
C MET A 128 -9.18 -5.24 -5.03
N PRO A 129 -9.58 -4.03 -5.50
CA PRO A 129 -10.84 -3.80 -6.20
C PRO A 129 -11.04 -4.70 -7.42
N GLU A 130 -9.99 -4.97 -8.18
CA GLU A 130 -10.05 -5.80 -9.38
C GLU A 130 -10.54 -7.22 -9.09
N ILE A 131 -10.05 -7.83 -8.01
CA ILE A 131 -10.36 -9.22 -7.65
C ILE A 131 -11.84 -9.38 -7.26
N ILE A 132 -12.42 -8.39 -6.58
CA ILE A 132 -13.85 -8.44 -6.21
C ILE A 132 -14.76 -8.05 -7.37
N ARG A 133 -14.32 -7.14 -8.24
CA ARG A 133 -15.06 -6.77 -9.46
C ARG A 133 -15.13 -7.93 -10.45
N ALA A 134 -14.09 -8.76 -10.53
CA ALA A 134 -14.11 -10.01 -11.29
C ALA A 134 -15.19 -10.99 -10.82
N GLN A 135 -15.73 -10.79 -9.61
CA GLN A 135 -16.81 -11.57 -9.02
C GLN A 135 -18.15 -10.82 -9.03
N ASN A 136 -18.25 -9.73 -9.80
CA ASN A 136 -19.41 -8.85 -9.87
C ASN A 136 -19.77 -8.17 -8.54
N VAL A 137 -18.78 -7.91 -7.67
CA VAL A 137 -18.96 -7.22 -6.39
C VAL A 137 -18.26 -5.87 -6.43
N GLN A 138 -18.92 -4.83 -5.92
CA GLN A 138 -18.33 -3.51 -5.77
C GLN A 138 -17.68 -3.34 -4.40
N PRO A 139 -16.61 -2.52 -4.27
CA PRO A 139 -16.01 -2.22 -2.97
C PRO A 139 -16.99 -1.69 -1.92
N ALA A 140 -18.04 -0.98 -2.35
CA ALA A 140 -19.06 -0.44 -1.47
C ALA A 140 -19.88 -1.55 -0.78
N ASP A 141 -20.11 -2.66 -1.47
CA ASP A 141 -20.88 -3.79 -0.95
C ASP A 141 -20.18 -4.43 0.26
N LEU A 142 -18.84 -4.38 0.32
CA LEU A 142 -18.09 -4.98 1.43
C LEU A 142 -18.23 -4.22 2.76
N GLN A 143 -18.75 -2.99 2.76
CA GLN A 143 -18.86 -2.18 3.98
C GLN A 143 -19.82 -2.79 5.00
N HIS A 144 -20.75 -3.65 4.60
CA HIS A 144 -21.67 -4.29 5.55
C HIS A 144 -20.99 -5.34 6.45
N TYR A 145 -19.75 -5.76 6.15
CA TYR A 145 -19.02 -6.75 6.94
C TYR A 145 -18.37 -6.15 8.20
N SER A 146 -18.06 -4.85 8.19
CA SER A 146 -17.42 -4.14 9.30
C SER A 146 -17.55 -2.63 9.14
N ASP A 147 -17.72 -1.91 10.24
CA ASP A 147 -17.75 -0.44 10.25
C ASP A 147 -16.39 0.21 9.93
N ARG A 148 -15.31 -0.58 9.93
CA ARG A 148 -13.96 -0.14 9.56
C ARG A 148 -13.82 -0.02 8.04
N LYS A 149 -12.98 0.93 7.61
CA LYS A 149 -12.58 1.07 6.20
C LYS A 149 -11.06 0.87 6.06
N PRO A 150 -10.60 -0.06 5.20
CA PRO A 150 -11.38 -1.14 4.59
C PRO A 150 -11.91 -2.12 5.65
N PRO A 151 -13.01 -2.84 5.36
CA PRO A 151 -13.62 -3.79 6.29
C PRO A 151 -12.70 -4.97 6.57
N PHE A 152 -12.70 -5.40 7.83
CA PHE A 152 -12.12 -6.68 8.23
C PHE A 152 -13.18 -7.75 8.04
N VAL A 153 -12.81 -8.82 7.36
CA VAL A 153 -13.73 -9.86 6.89
C VAL A 153 -13.18 -11.21 7.32
N PHE A 154 -14.07 -12.13 7.69
CA PHE A 154 -13.70 -13.53 7.89
C PHE A 154 -14.16 -14.32 6.67
N ARG A 155 -13.30 -15.15 6.10
CA ARG A 155 -13.68 -16.09 5.04
C ARG A 155 -13.80 -17.48 5.66
N ARG A 156 -15.01 -18.04 5.64
CA ARG A 156 -15.25 -19.43 6.09
C ARG A 156 -14.70 -20.44 5.10
N GLU A 157 -14.42 -21.65 5.57
CA GLU A 157 -14.09 -22.76 4.68
C GLU A 157 -15.32 -23.18 3.85
N PRO A 158 -15.12 -23.67 2.61
CA PRO A 158 -16.19 -24.26 1.82
C PRO A 158 -16.66 -25.57 2.48
N VAL A 159 -17.98 -25.76 2.57
CA VAL A 159 -18.62 -26.89 3.23
C VAL A 159 -19.29 -27.80 2.21
N GLY A 160 -18.91 -29.08 2.23
CA GLY A 160 -19.44 -30.08 1.32
C GLY A 160 -18.86 -29.99 -0.10
N ARG A 161 -19.22 -30.99 -0.91
CA ARG A 161 -18.59 -31.20 -2.22
C ARG A 161 -18.85 -30.08 -3.22
N SER A 162 -20.08 -29.57 -3.28
CA SER A 162 -20.46 -28.52 -4.25
C SER A 162 -19.71 -27.21 -4.00
N GLU A 163 -19.56 -26.81 -2.75
CA GLU A 163 -18.80 -25.61 -2.40
C GLU A 163 -17.30 -25.80 -2.62
N GLN A 164 -16.75 -26.99 -2.35
CA GLN A 164 -15.35 -27.31 -2.66
C GLN A 164 -15.07 -27.29 -4.16
N GLU A 165 -16.00 -27.80 -4.98
CA GLU A 165 -15.92 -27.73 -6.43
C GLU A 165 -15.95 -26.28 -6.91
N ARG A 166 -16.90 -25.46 -6.43
CA ARG A 166 -16.94 -24.02 -6.74
C ARG A 166 -15.66 -23.31 -6.33
N PHE A 167 -15.17 -23.58 -5.12
CA PHE A 167 -13.94 -23.01 -4.60
C PHE A 167 -12.74 -23.33 -5.51
N SER A 168 -12.61 -24.59 -5.90
CA SER A 168 -11.54 -25.06 -6.78
C SER A 168 -11.64 -24.43 -8.17
N VAL A 169 -12.84 -24.34 -8.73
CA VAL A 169 -13.07 -23.68 -10.04
C VAL A 169 -12.68 -22.20 -9.97
N MET A 170 -13.05 -21.48 -8.90
CA MET A 170 -12.68 -20.08 -8.72
C MET A 170 -11.16 -19.89 -8.66
N VAL A 171 -10.43 -20.77 -7.96
CA VAL A 171 -8.97 -20.73 -7.89
C VAL A 171 -8.33 -21.07 -9.22
N PHE A 172 -8.65 -22.22 -9.82
CA PHE A 172 -7.89 -22.75 -10.96
C PHE A 172 -8.33 -22.21 -12.31
N LYS A 173 -9.62 -21.92 -12.49
CA LYS A 173 -10.17 -21.43 -13.77
C LYS A 173 -10.18 -19.91 -13.85
N TYR A 174 -10.55 -19.25 -12.75
CA TYR A 174 -10.74 -17.81 -12.70
C TYR A 174 -9.60 -17.06 -12.00
N PHE A 175 -8.59 -17.77 -11.48
CA PHE A 175 -7.45 -17.20 -10.78
C PHE A 175 -7.84 -16.30 -9.59
N ILE A 176 -9.00 -16.57 -8.97
CA ILE A 176 -9.44 -15.87 -7.77
C ILE A 176 -8.84 -16.58 -6.56
N HIS A 177 -7.91 -15.91 -5.88
CA HIS A 177 -7.26 -16.41 -4.68
C HIS A 177 -8.28 -16.86 -3.61
N SER A 178 -7.91 -17.88 -2.83
CA SER A 178 -8.72 -18.51 -1.80
C SER A 178 -9.39 -17.51 -0.85
N GLU A 179 -8.62 -16.52 -0.40
CA GLU A 179 -9.04 -15.50 0.56
C GLU A 179 -9.92 -14.43 -0.08
N ALA A 180 -9.96 -14.33 -1.40
CA ALA A 180 -10.67 -13.27 -2.10
C ALA A 180 -12.05 -13.71 -2.62
N GLN A 181 -12.47 -14.95 -2.35
CA GLN A 181 -13.76 -15.47 -2.79
C GLN A 181 -14.92 -14.91 -1.97
N VAL A 182 -15.60 -13.89 -2.51
CA VAL A 182 -16.57 -13.06 -1.75
C VAL A 182 -17.77 -13.86 -1.26
N TRP A 183 -18.16 -14.92 -1.96
CA TRP A 183 -19.30 -15.76 -1.59
C TRP A 183 -19.07 -16.57 -0.29
N LEU A 184 -17.84 -16.62 0.21
CA LEU A 184 -17.47 -17.23 1.50
C LEU A 184 -17.26 -16.19 2.61
N PHE A 185 -17.55 -14.90 2.36
CA PHE A 185 -17.30 -13.85 3.33
C PHE A 185 -18.37 -13.81 4.41
N GLU A 186 -17.91 -13.59 5.63
CA GLU A 186 -18.70 -13.40 6.82
C GLU A 186 -18.15 -12.23 7.64
N LYS A 187 -18.97 -11.76 8.59
CA LYS A 187 -18.54 -10.72 9.51
C LYS A 187 -17.38 -11.21 10.36
N PHE A 188 -16.37 -10.36 10.53
CA PHE A 188 -15.20 -10.64 11.34
C PHE A 188 -15.55 -10.79 12.84
N LEU A 189 -16.33 -9.87 13.42
CA LEU A 189 -16.56 -9.82 14.87
C LEU A 189 -17.22 -11.07 15.45
N PRO A 190 -18.26 -11.68 14.83
CA PRO A 190 -18.81 -12.95 15.28
C PRO A 190 -17.82 -14.11 15.20
N ASN A 191 -16.91 -14.10 14.22
CA ASN A 191 -15.92 -15.14 13.97
C ASN A 191 -14.55 -14.88 14.61
N ARG A 192 -14.44 -13.88 15.49
CA ARG A 192 -13.16 -13.43 16.06
C ARG A 192 -12.42 -14.51 16.84
N GLU A 193 -13.13 -15.47 17.44
CA GLU A 193 -12.48 -16.57 18.17
C GLU A 193 -11.65 -17.46 17.25
N ALA A 194 -12.16 -17.76 16.05
CA ALA A 194 -11.41 -18.50 15.03
C ALA A 194 -10.19 -17.72 14.54
N VAL A 195 -10.34 -16.39 14.37
CA VAL A 195 -9.22 -15.50 13.98
C VAL A 195 -8.12 -15.48 15.04
N PHE A 196 -8.52 -15.47 16.31
CA PHE A 196 -7.60 -15.34 17.44
C PHE A 196 -7.14 -16.66 18.04
N ALA A 197 -7.51 -17.80 17.44
CA ALA A 197 -7.14 -19.14 17.90
C ALA A 197 -5.62 -19.30 18.07
N ARG A 198 -4.82 -18.62 17.24
CA ARG A 198 -3.34 -18.67 17.28
C ARG A 198 -2.69 -17.59 18.15
N THR A 199 -3.46 -16.84 18.95
CA THR A 199 -2.94 -15.76 19.81
C THR A 199 -1.79 -16.23 20.71
N ALA A 200 -1.89 -17.42 21.31
CA ALA A 200 -0.84 -17.94 22.21
C ALA A 200 0.49 -18.18 21.48
N VAL A 201 0.43 -18.80 20.31
CA VAL A 201 1.60 -19.05 19.44
C VAL A 201 2.24 -17.73 19.00
N ILE A 202 1.41 -16.77 18.55
CA ILE A 202 1.89 -15.46 18.12
C ILE A 202 2.50 -14.69 19.30
N SER A 203 1.92 -14.78 20.50
CA SER A 203 2.45 -14.15 21.70
C SER A 203 3.84 -14.69 22.06
N GLY A 204 4.04 -16.02 21.98
CA GLY A 204 5.36 -16.63 22.17
C GLY A 204 6.39 -16.18 21.13
N TYR A 205 5.96 -16.03 19.87
CA TYR A 205 6.83 -15.48 18.82
C TYR A 205 7.18 -14.01 19.09
N ILE A 206 6.23 -13.19 19.55
CA ILE A 206 6.49 -11.79 19.90
C ILE A 206 7.51 -11.70 21.04
N ASP A 207 7.32 -12.46 22.12
CA ASP A 207 8.18 -12.41 23.30
C ASP A 207 9.62 -12.87 23.01
N THR A 208 9.79 -13.84 22.10
CA THR A 208 11.10 -14.38 21.74
C THR A 208 11.80 -13.61 20.63
N THR A 209 11.07 -13.21 19.58
CA THR A 209 11.66 -12.72 18.33
C THR A 209 11.38 -11.24 18.07
N MET A 210 10.28 -10.69 18.60
CA MET A 210 9.86 -9.30 18.35
C MET A 210 9.82 -8.45 19.63
N LYS A 211 10.56 -8.85 20.66
CA LYS A 211 10.47 -8.26 22.00
C LYS A 211 10.71 -6.75 21.99
N GLU A 212 11.72 -6.29 21.28
CA GLU A 212 12.02 -4.86 21.17
C GLU A 212 10.89 -4.08 20.49
N SER A 213 10.36 -4.60 19.37
CA SER A 213 9.22 -4.02 18.66
C SER A 213 7.98 -3.95 19.55
N TRP A 214 7.73 -4.99 20.34
CA TRP A 214 6.64 -5.03 21.30
C TRP A 214 6.79 -3.99 22.41
N LEU A 215 7.97 -3.93 23.05
CA LEU A 215 8.27 -2.98 24.10
C LEU A 215 8.13 -1.53 23.61
N ALA A 216 8.58 -1.25 22.38
CA ALA A 216 8.40 0.05 21.75
C ALA A 216 6.93 0.37 21.48
N TRP A 217 6.14 -0.59 21.01
CA TRP A 217 4.72 -0.40 20.70
C TRP A 217 3.86 -0.17 21.94
N VAL A 218 4.18 -0.87 23.04
CA VAL A 218 3.40 -0.83 24.29
C VAL A 218 3.80 0.32 25.22
N ASN A 219 4.94 0.97 24.97
CA ASN A 219 5.41 2.09 25.75
C ASN A 219 4.35 3.21 25.84
N GLY A 220 4.00 3.63 27.07
CA GLY A 220 3.00 4.65 27.32
C GLY A 220 1.53 4.19 27.20
N ARG A 221 1.27 2.88 27.06
CA ARG A 221 -0.10 2.31 27.04
C ARG A 221 -0.48 1.73 28.40
N GLU A 222 -1.77 1.80 28.73
CA GLU A 222 -2.32 1.35 30.02
C GLU A 222 -2.24 -0.18 30.24
N GLN A 223 -2.24 -0.97 29.17
CA GLN A 223 -2.24 -2.44 29.24
C GLN A 223 -0.92 -2.98 28.68
N PRO A 224 0.10 -3.23 29.52
CA PRO A 224 1.43 -3.54 29.01
C PRO A 224 1.66 -5.01 28.63
N ARG A 225 0.74 -5.93 28.95
CA ARG A 225 1.01 -7.38 28.85
C ARG A 225 0.41 -7.96 27.58
N LEU A 226 1.14 -8.89 26.95
CA LEU A 226 0.67 -9.61 25.76
C LEU A 226 -0.69 -10.30 25.98
N ALA A 227 -0.96 -10.79 27.19
CA ALA A 227 -2.22 -11.46 27.54
C ALA A 227 -3.46 -10.54 27.44
N ASP A 228 -3.26 -9.22 27.52
CA ASP A 228 -4.34 -8.23 27.44
C ASP A 228 -4.82 -8.03 25.98
N TYR A 229 -4.13 -8.64 25.00
CA TYR A 229 -4.37 -8.45 23.57
C TYR A 229 -4.70 -9.75 22.82
N ARG A 230 -5.13 -9.59 21.56
CA ARG A 230 -5.28 -10.66 20.58
C ARG A 230 -4.44 -10.35 19.36
N PHE A 231 -3.96 -11.40 18.71
CA PHE A 231 -3.03 -11.26 17.59
C PHE A 231 -3.47 -12.10 16.41
N ALA A 232 -3.19 -11.60 15.22
CA ALA A 232 -3.30 -12.35 13.97
C ALA A 232 -2.19 -11.91 13.03
N PHE A 233 -1.69 -12.84 12.21
CA PHE A 233 -0.76 -12.46 11.16
C PHE A 233 -1.46 -11.70 10.05
N TYR A 234 -0.71 -10.82 9.41
CA TYR A 234 -1.09 -10.11 8.22
C TYR A 234 -0.02 -10.28 7.16
N GLN A 235 -0.43 -10.71 5.97
CA GLN A 235 0.40 -10.76 4.79
C GLN A 235 -0.04 -9.67 3.83
N GLY A 236 0.69 -8.55 3.86
CA GLY A 236 0.57 -7.53 2.83
C GLY A 236 1.40 -7.87 1.59
N ARG A 237 1.24 -7.05 0.55
CA ARG A 237 1.93 -7.27 -0.73
C ARG A 237 3.46 -7.12 -0.65
N TYR A 238 3.94 -6.20 0.18
CA TYR A 238 5.37 -5.85 0.27
C TYR A 238 6.01 -6.23 1.60
N ALA A 239 5.21 -6.40 2.65
CA ALA A 239 5.69 -6.80 3.95
C ALA A 239 4.58 -7.47 4.77
N SER A 240 4.98 -8.27 5.74
CA SER A 240 4.08 -8.92 6.69
C SER A 240 4.13 -8.24 8.06
N ALA A 241 3.11 -8.46 8.87
CA ALA A 241 3.02 -7.91 10.21
C ALA A 241 2.25 -8.85 11.13
N VAL A 242 2.35 -8.60 12.44
CA VAL A 242 1.37 -9.03 13.42
C VAL A 242 0.42 -7.88 13.67
N LEU A 243 -0.88 -8.10 13.48
CA LEU A 243 -1.92 -7.14 13.86
C LEU A 243 -2.31 -7.36 15.32
N ILE A 244 -2.57 -6.27 16.02
CA ILE A 244 -2.88 -6.23 17.45
C ILE A 244 -4.31 -5.78 17.63
N PHE A 245 -5.06 -6.52 18.43
CA PHE A 245 -6.47 -6.27 18.70
C PHE A 245 -6.77 -6.29 20.20
N SER A 246 -7.85 -5.62 20.59
CA SER A 246 -8.46 -5.83 21.89
C SER A 246 -9.13 -7.22 21.96
N PRO A 247 -9.45 -7.74 23.16
CA PRO A 247 -10.22 -8.97 23.30
C PRO A 247 -11.60 -8.92 22.61
N ALA A 248 -12.18 -7.73 22.46
CA ALA A 248 -13.43 -7.51 21.74
C ALA A 248 -13.28 -7.51 20.21
N GLY A 249 -12.04 -7.58 19.68
CA GLY A 249 -11.75 -7.56 18.25
C GLY A 249 -11.54 -6.16 17.66
N ALA A 250 -11.48 -5.11 18.48
CA ALA A 250 -11.12 -3.79 17.98
C ALA A 250 -9.63 -3.77 17.60
N TYR A 251 -9.29 -3.34 16.38
CA TYR A 251 -7.90 -3.20 15.96
C TYR A 251 -7.22 -2.02 16.68
N LEU A 252 -6.00 -2.25 17.17
CA LEU A 252 -5.24 -1.29 18.00
C LEU A 252 -3.89 -0.90 17.40
N GLY A 253 -3.34 -1.69 16.49
CA GLY A 253 -2.05 -1.42 15.87
C GLY A 253 -1.41 -2.65 15.23
N TYR A 254 -0.13 -2.55 14.90
CA TYR A 254 0.61 -3.64 14.29
C TYR A 254 2.09 -3.61 14.66
N LEU A 255 2.75 -4.76 14.56
CA LEU A 255 4.20 -4.91 14.58
C LEU A 255 4.65 -5.41 13.21
N ARG A 256 5.52 -4.66 12.53
CA ARG A 256 6.08 -5.11 11.26
C ARG A 256 6.98 -6.32 11.49
N LEU A 257 6.80 -7.37 10.69
CA LEU A 257 7.68 -8.54 10.73
C LEU A 257 9.03 -8.22 10.08
N PRO A 258 10.14 -8.76 10.61
CA PRO A 258 11.46 -8.60 10.00
C PRO A 258 11.60 -9.38 8.68
N GLY A 259 10.74 -10.37 8.45
CA GLY A 259 10.75 -11.21 7.26
C GLY A 259 9.34 -11.74 6.92
N LYS A 260 9.30 -12.93 6.32
CA LYS A 260 8.05 -13.64 6.01
C LYS A 260 7.37 -14.11 7.30
N ILE A 261 6.07 -14.40 7.20
CA ILE A 261 5.34 -15.07 8.28
C ILE A 261 6.03 -16.43 8.54
N PRO A 262 6.46 -16.71 9.78
CA PRO A 262 7.09 -17.97 10.10
C PRO A 262 6.11 -19.14 9.95
N ALA A 263 6.62 -20.29 9.52
CA ALA A 263 5.86 -21.52 9.57
C ALA A 263 5.74 -21.96 11.03
N PHE A 264 4.52 -22.25 11.48
CA PHE A 264 4.27 -22.78 12.82
C PHE A 264 3.90 -24.24 12.69
N ASP A 265 4.67 -25.09 13.36
CA ASP A 265 4.32 -26.48 13.55
C ASP A 265 3.21 -26.55 14.61
N GLU A 266 2.07 -27.12 14.24
CA GLU A 266 0.87 -27.21 15.09
C GLU A 266 1.15 -28.01 16.38
N ALA A 267 2.20 -28.85 16.39
CA ALA A 267 2.56 -29.68 17.53
C ALA A 267 3.44 -28.98 18.60
N SER A 268 4.22 -27.94 18.26
CA SER A 268 5.24 -27.39 19.17
C SER A 268 5.01 -25.93 19.58
N GLY A 269 4.14 -25.20 18.87
CA GLY A 269 3.89 -23.78 19.15
C GLY A 269 5.11 -22.87 18.95
N GLN A 270 6.20 -23.39 18.38
CA GLN A 270 7.42 -22.66 18.08
C GLN A 270 7.49 -22.36 16.56
N ALA A 271 8.01 -21.18 16.22
CA ALA A 271 8.30 -20.83 14.84
C ALA A 271 9.43 -21.75 14.33
N ALA A 272 9.21 -22.42 13.19
CA ALA A 272 10.29 -23.11 12.50
C ALA A 272 11.39 -22.08 12.18
N SER A 273 12.65 -22.43 12.47
CA SER A 273 13.80 -21.53 12.32
C SER A 273 13.81 -20.91 10.92
N VAL A 274 13.78 -19.58 10.87
CA VAL A 274 13.92 -18.83 9.62
C VAL A 274 15.35 -19.04 9.13
N ASP A 275 15.51 -19.84 8.08
CA ASP A 275 16.79 -19.96 7.38
C ASP A 275 17.13 -18.59 6.79
N LYS A 276 18.28 -18.04 7.18
CA LYS A 276 18.72 -16.71 6.70
C LYS A 276 18.97 -16.81 5.20
N PRO A 277 18.50 -15.86 4.38
CA PRO A 277 18.92 -15.83 2.98
C PRO A 277 20.42 -15.50 2.93
N HIS A 278 21.17 -16.35 2.22
CA HIS A 278 22.51 -16.06 1.71
C HIS A 278 22.48 -14.89 0.72
#